data_AF-A0A097EL56-F1
#
_entry.id   AF-A0A097EL56-F1
#
_cell.length_a   1.000
_cell.length_b   1.000
_cell.length_c   1.000
_cell.angle_alpha   90.00
_cell.angle_beta   90.00
_cell.angle_gamma   90.00
#
_symmetry.space_group_name_H-M   'P 1'
#
loop_
_entity.id
_entity.type
_entity.pdbx_description
1 polymer ?
#
loop_
_entity_poly.entity_id
_entity_poly.type
_entity_poly.pdbx_seq_one_letter_code
_entity_poly.pdbx_strand_id
1 'polypeptide(L)'
;MMRYPKLLAAGLCLTASAVSAQTNVPGDPYAGDPVGIVADPCPAHSKPADGQGWQMWNLHMLTRDHGQLCRYRAQNAALTEPARVVFMGDSITDNWIGADPSLFTHGLVDRGISGQTTPQMLLRFRQDVIALRPKAVHIMAGTNDIAGNTGAATVETVQGNIETMAELAHAHGIKVILASIPPAAAFPWSPEKHPAPQILAFNRWLRGYATAHGYTYVDYHAALTTAEGGMKPGLASDGVHPTPAGYAVMRPLALAAVAKTLGGGR
;
A
#
# COMPACT_ATOMS: atom_id res chain seq x y z
N MET A 1 -51.33 45.73 -51.56
CA MET A 1 -50.18 46.24 -50.79
C MET A 1 -50.13 45.47 -49.47
N MET A 2 -49.31 44.42 -49.37
CA MET A 2 -48.96 43.82 -48.07
C MET A 2 -47.61 43.11 -48.25
N ARG A 3 -46.61 43.58 -47.50
CA ARG A 3 -45.22 43.16 -47.55
C ARG A 3 -45.04 41.88 -46.73
N TYR A 4 -44.41 40.86 -47.30
CA TYR A 4 -43.87 39.72 -46.55
C TYR A 4 -42.53 40.12 -45.91
N PRO A 5 -42.29 39.87 -44.61
CA PRO A 5 -40.97 40.04 -44.04
C PRO A 5 -40.10 38.82 -44.38
N LYS A 6 -38.85 39.10 -44.77
CA LYS A 6 -37.80 38.11 -44.99
C LYS A 6 -37.37 37.56 -43.62
N LEU A 7 -37.51 36.25 -43.42
CA LEU A 7 -36.91 35.54 -42.29
C LEU A 7 -35.39 35.44 -42.53
N LEU A 8 -34.60 36.13 -41.70
CA LEU A 8 -33.17 35.88 -41.55
C LEU A 8 -32.99 34.60 -40.74
N ALA A 9 -32.47 33.54 -41.37
CA ALA A 9 -31.97 32.38 -40.66
C ALA A 9 -30.61 32.74 -40.03
N ALA A 10 -30.61 33.06 -38.73
CA ALA A 10 -29.39 33.13 -37.95
C ALA A 10 -28.89 31.70 -37.72
N GLY A 11 -27.83 31.33 -38.43
CA GLY A 11 -27.12 30.06 -38.19
C GLY A 11 -26.52 30.07 -36.79
N LEU A 12 -27.11 29.31 -35.88
CA LEU A 12 -26.54 29.07 -34.56
C LEU A 12 -25.33 28.15 -34.74
N CYS A 13 -24.13 28.73 -34.82
CA CYS A 13 -22.88 27.98 -34.76
C CYS A 13 -22.74 27.47 -33.32
N LEU A 14 -23.25 26.26 -33.06
CA LEU A 14 -22.95 25.51 -31.84
C LEU A 14 -21.47 25.14 -31.89
N THR A 15 -20.62 25.99 -31.33
CA THR A 15 -19.26 25.60 -30.96
C THR A 15 -19.41 24.58 -29.84
N ALA A 16 -19.36 23.29 -30.19
CA ALA A 16 -19.18 22.24 -29.21
C ALA A 16 -17.83 22.49 -28.54
N SER A 17 -17.85 23.12 -27.36
CA SER A 17 -16.68 23.14 -26.49
C SER A 17 -16.29 21.69 -26.29
N ALA A 18 -15.09 21.32 -26.74
CA ALA A 18 -14.52 20.02 -26.43
C ALA A 18 -14.65 19.85 -24.93
N VAL A 19 -15.42 18.84 -24.50
CA VAL A 19 -15.45 18.43 -23.09
C VAL A 19 -14.06 17.89 -22.81
N SER A 20 -13.14 18.78 -22.45
CA SER A 20 -11.88 18.37 -21.86
C SER A 20 -12.29 17.67 -20.59
N ALA A 21 -12.14 16.35 -20.55
CA ALA A 21 -12.19 15.59 -19.32
C ALA A 21 -11.03 16.08 -18.45
N GLN A 22 -11.18 17.25 -17.83
CA GLN A 22 -10.19 17.83 -16.96
C GLN A 22 -10.31 17.10 -15.64
N THR A 23 -9.42 16.14 -15.43
CA THR A 23 -9.10 15.55 -14.12
C THR A 23 -8.40 16.55 -13.19
N ASN A 24 -8.37 17.84 -13.54
CA ASN A 24 -7.65 18.88 -12.82
C ASN A 24 -8.45 19.28 -11.58
N VAL A 25 -7.95 18.87 -10.41
CA VAL A 25 -8.46 19.33 -9.13
C VAL A 25 -8.01 20.79 -8.96
N PRO A 26 -8.93 21.76 -8.79
CA PRO A 26 -8.54 23.15 -8.55
C PRO A 26 -7.61 23.27 -7.34
N GLY A 27 -6.47 23.92 -7.52
CA GLY A 27 -5.45 24.08 -6.47
C GLY A 27 -4.46 22.92 -6.34
N ASP A 28 -4.57 21.86 -7.14
CA ASP A 28 -3.53 20.82 -7.23
C ASP A 28 -2.30 21.37 -7.97
N PRO A 29 -1.15 21.57 -7.28
CA PRO A 29 0.06 22.08 -7.90
C PRO A 29 0.66 21.10 -8.93
N TYR A 30 0.19 19.85 -8.94
CA TYR A 30 0.65 18.77 -9.81
C TYR A 30 -0.33 18.48 -10.96
N ALA A 31 -1.29 19.38 -11.23
CA ALA A 31 -2.28 19.20 -12.29
C ALA A 31 -1.67 19.10 -13.71
N GLY A 32 -0.42 19.55 -13.89
CA GLY A 32 0.34 19.46 -15.14
C GLY A 32 1.04 18.12 -15.37
N ASP A 33 0.92 17.18 -14.43
CA ASP A 33 1.54 15.87 -14.55
C ASP A 33 1.02 15.08 -15.77
N PRO A 34 1.86 14.22 -16.38
CA PRO A 34 1.48 13.43 -17.54
C PRO A 34 0.20 12.63 -17.29
N VAL A 35 -0.69 12.59 -18.29
CA VAL A 35 -1.96 11.83 -18.26
C VAL A 35 -2.06 10.87 -19.44
N GLY A 36 -2.75 9.75 -19.23
CA GLY A 36 -2.92 8.71 -20.25
C GLY A 36 -1.73 7.75 -20.34
N ILE A 37 -1.59 7.08 -21.48
CA ILE A 37 -0.48 6.15 -21.73
C ILE A 37 0.72 6.96 -22.23
N VAL A 38 1.70 7.17 -21.35
CA VAL A 38 2.92 7.95 -21.63
C VAL A 38 4.17 7.10 -21.40
N ALA A 39 5.29 7.47 -22.05
CA ALA A 39 6.56 6.76 -21.92
C ALA A 39 7.18 6.90 -20.51
N ASP A 40 7.05 8.09 -19.92
CA ASP A 40 7.50 8.37 -18.55
C ASP A 40 6.35 8.96 -17.72
N PRO A 41 5.69 8.13 -16.87
CA PRO A 41 4.57 8.58 -16.06
C PRO A 41 4.99 9.18 -14.72
N CYS A 42 6.30 9.29 -14.41
CA CYS A 42 6.79 9.61 -13.07
C CYS A 42 7.49 10.97 -12.99
N PRO A 43 6.73 12.07 -12.93
CA PRO A 43 7.29 13.39 -12.72
C PRO A 43 8.00 13.49 -11.36
N ALA A 44 9.08 14.27 -11.34
CA ALA A 44 9.84 14.51 -10.12
C ALA A 44 9.20 15.66 -9.33
N HIS A 45 8.78 15.36 -8.11
CA HIS A 45 8.20 16.34 -7.18
C HIS A 45 9.05 16.47 -5.92
N SER A 46 9.20 17.71 -5.46
CA SER A 46 9.74 17.97 -4.13
C SER A 46 8.78 17.44 -3.07
N LYS A 47 9.33 16.91 -1.97
CA LYS A 47 8.52 16.53 -0.81
C LYS A 47 7.74 17.73 -0.29
N PRO A 48 6.46 17.58 0.09
CA PRO A 48 5.72 18.66 0.74
C PRO A 48 6.42 19.17 2.00
N ALA A 49 6.42 20.48 2.18
CA ALA A 49 7.09 21.15 3.30
C ALA A 49 6.19 21.36 4.53
N ASP A 50 4.88 21.31 4.35
CA ASP A 50 3.88 21.60 5.39
C ASP A 50 2.64 20.70 5.27
N GLY A 51 1.72 20.85 6.22
CA GLY A 51 0.50 20.03 6.28
C GLY A 51 -0.43 20.22 5.08
N GLN A 52 -0.54 21.43 4.54
CA GLN A 52 -1.38 21.70 3.37
C GLN A 52 -0.81 21.01 2.12
N GLY A 53 0.51 21.10 1.93
CA GLY A 53 1.21 20.40 0.87
C GLY A 53 1.02 18.88 0.98
N TRP A 54 1.09 18.31 2.19
CA TRP A 54 0.83 16.89 2.41
C TRP A 54 -0.62 16.50 2.10
N GLN A 55 -1.59 17.34 2.44
CA GLN A 55 -2.99 17.11 2.10
C GLN A 55 -3.20 17.07 0.58
N MET A 56 -2.65 18.05 -0.14
CA MET A 56 -2.73 18.10 -1.60
C MET A 56 -1.98 16.96 -2.26
N TRP A 57 -0.80 16.61 -1.74
CA TRP A 57 -0.03 15.45 -2.19
C TRP A 57 -0.82 14.16 -2.06
N ASN A 58 -1.48 13.93 -0.91
CA ASN A 58 -2.27 12.72 -0.69
C ASN A 58 -3.46 12.65 -1.67
N LEU A 59 -4.17 13.76 -1.88
CA LEU A 59 -5.26 13.82 -2.86
C LEU A 59 -4.75 13.58 -4.30
N HIS A 60 -3.62 14.17 -4.64
CA HIS A 60 -2.99 13.98 -5.93
C HIS A 60 -2.59 12.52 -6.15
N MET A 61 -1.92 11.87 -5.19
CA MET A 61 -1.60 10.44 -5.25
C MET A 61 -2.88 9.60 -5.40
N LEU A 62 -3.92 9.84 -4.60
CA LEU A 62 -5.17 9.07 -4.70
C LEU A 62 -5.86 9.17 -6.07
N THR A 63 -5.67 10.27 -6.78
CA THR A 63 -6.36 10.55 -8.06
C THR A 63 -5.50 10.33 -9.30
N ARG A 64 -4.16 10.43 -9.20
CA ARG A 64 -3.23 10.40 -10.34
C ARG A 64 -2.25 9.23 -10.32
N ASP A 65 -1.81 8.79 -9.14
CA ASP A 65 -0.96 7.61 -8.97
C ASP A 65 -1.44 6.79 -7.77
N HIS A 66 -2.66 6.23 -7.90
CA HIS A 66 -3.37 5.57 -6.79
C HIS A 66 -2.52 4.51 -6.09
N GLY A 67 -1.76 3.72 -6.86
CA GLY A 67 -0.85 2.71 -6.33
C GLY A 67 0.54 3.23 -5.93
N GLN A 68 0.83 4.51 -6.17
CA GLN A 68 2.15 5.12 -6.02
C GLN A 68 3.24 4.36 -6.78
N LEU A 69 2.96 3.96 -8.02
CA LEU A 69 3.87 3.21 -8.87
C LEU A 69 5.20 3.94 -9.07
N CYS A 70 5.22 5.26 -8.98
CA CYS A 70 6.45 6.04 -9.10
C CYS A 70 7.38 5.94 -7.87
N ARG A 71 6.86 5.59 -6.69
CA ARG A 71 7.63 5.54 -5.42
C ARG A 71 8.88 4.66 -5.53
N TYR A 72 8.72 3.46 -6.10
CA TYR A 72 9.79 2.47 -6.19
C TYR A 72 10.32 2.23 -7.61
N ARG A 73 9.78 2.89 -8.64
CA ARG A 73 10.18 2.66 -10.05
C ARG A 73 11.70 2.75 -10.26
N ALA A 74 12.31 3.85 -9.81
CA ALA A 74 13.76 4.04 -9.94
C ALA A 74 14.56 3.05 -9.08
N GLN A 75 14.09 2.76 -7.86
CA GLN A 75 14.76 1.81 -6.96
C GLN A 75 14.69 0.38 -7.47
N ASN A 76 13.57 -0.03 -8.08
CA ASN A 76 13.37 -1.32 -8.75
C ASN A 76 14.36 -1.48 -9.90
N ALA A 77 14.50 -0.45 -10.75
CA ALA A 77 15.43 -0.46 -11.88
C ALA A 77 16.90 -0.45 -11.45
N ALA A 78 17.21 0.11 -10.28
CA ALA A 78 18.57 0.22 -9.75
C ALA A 78 19.02 -0.99 -8.90
N LEU A 79 18.20 -2.03 -8.73
CA LEU A 79 18.60 -3.22 -7.99
C LEU A 79 19.77 -3.93 -8.71
N THR A 80 20.93 -3.98 -8.05
CA THR A 80 22.13 -4.63 -8.57
C THR A 80 22.17 -6.13 -8.25
N GLU A 81 21.46 -6.55 -7.21
CA GLU A 81 21.35 -7.93 -6.77
C GLU A 81 19.88 -8.39 -6.90
N PRO A 82 19.62 -9.65 -7.28
CA PRO A 82 18.27 -10.18 -7.29
C PRO A 82 17.63 -10.09 -5.91
N ALA A 83 16.40 -9.59 -5.86
CA ALA A 83 15.61 -9.64 -4.63
C ALA A 83 15.46 -11.11 -4.20
N ARG A 84 15.83 -11.44 -2.97
CA ARG A 84 15.56 -12.73 -2.35
C ARG A 84 14.18 -12.75 -1.72
N VAL A 85 13.83 -11.69 -0.98
CA VAL A 85 12.52 -11.53 -0.36
C VAL A 85 12.09 -10.07 -0.50
N VAL A 86 10.87 -9.86 -0.99
CA VAL A 86 10.23 -8.54 -0.98
C VAL A 86 9.34 -8.42 0.25
N PHE A 87 9.49 -7.34 1.01
CA PHE A 87 8.60 -6.97 2.10
C PHE A 87 7.56 -5.98 1.56
N MET A 88 6.38 -6.49 1.23
CA MET A 88 5.21 -5.73 0.80
C MET A 88 4.40 -5.29 2.02
N GLY A 89 4.08 -4.00 2.12
CA GLY A 89 3.23 -3.51 3.20
C GLY A 89 2.96 -2.01 3.15
N ASP A 90 2.54 -1.50 4.30
CA ASP A 90 2.13 -0.11 4.53
C ASP A 90 3.24 0.71 5.24
N SER A 91 2.85 1.71 6.04
CA SER A 91 3.77 2.54 6.85
C SER A 91 4.59 1.75 7.85
N ILE A 92 4.07 0.62 8.36
CA ILE A 92 4.83 -0.22 9.29
C ILE A 92 6.00 -0.88 8.55
N THR A 93 5.85 -1.19 7.26
CA THR A 93 6.95 -1.70 6.43
C THR A 93 7.87 -0.57 5.94
N ASP A 94 7.30 0.55 5.46
CA ASP A 94 8.04 1.73 4.96
C ASP A 94 8.95 2.35 6.03
N ASN A 95 8.51 2.37 7.29
CA ASN A 95 9.32 2.89 8.39
C ASN A 95 10.42 1.92 8.85
N TRP A 96 10.30 0.63 8.52
CA TRP A 96 11.24 -0.39 9.01
C TRP A 96 12.63 -0.17 8.41
N ILE A 97 12.74 0.18 7.13
CA ILE A 97 14.05 0.43 6.52
C ILE A 97 14.79 1.61 7.17
N GLY A 98 14.06 2.62 7.66
CA GLY A 98 14.64 3.74 8.41
C GLY A 98 15.07 3.34 9.83
N ALA A 99 14.31 2.49 10.50
CA ALA A 99 14.59 2.04 11.86
C ALA A 99 15.68 0.95 11.93
N ASP A 100 15.78 0.12 10.88
CA ASP A 100 16.74 -0.99 10.80
C ASP A 100 17.20 -1.24 9.34
N PRO A 101 18.06 -0.36 8.79
CA PRO A 101 18.57 -0.51 7.43
C PRO A 101 19.32 -1.82 7.21
N SER A 102 19.90 -2.39 8.27
CA SER A 102 20.68 -3.63 8.19
C SER A 102 19.84 -4.85 7.81
N LEU A 103 18.53 -4.82 8.08
CA LEU A 103 17.60 -5.89 7.69
C LEU A 103 17.48 -5.99 6.17
N PHE A 104 17.44 -4.85 5.49
CA PHE A 104 17.18 -4.74 4.05
C PHE A 104 18.48 -4.78 3.25
N THR A 105 19.32 -5.76 3.60
CA THR A 105 20.56 -6.09 2.93
C THR A 105 20.49 -7.53 2.41
N HIS A 106 21.46 -7.96 1.60
CA HIS A 106 21.57 -9.34 1.13
C HIS A 106 20.30 -9.87 0.43
N GLY A 107 19.64 -9.00 -0.36
CA GLY A 107 18.45 -9.32 -1.15
C GLY A 107 17.11 -9.25 -0.40
N LEU A 108 17.07 -8.82 0.85
CA LEU A 108 15.80 -8.40 1.47
C LEU A 108 15.52 -6.96 1.05
N VAL A 109 14.37 -6.71 0.42
CA VAL A 109 14.02 -5.37 -0.09
C VAL A 109 12.71 -4.88 0.49
N ASP A 110 12.70 -3.63 0.93
CA ASP A 110 11.52 -2.94 1.45
C ASP A 110 10.67 -2.39 0.30
N ARG A 111 9.39 -2.73 0.28
CA ARG A 111 8.37 -2.16 -0.61
C ARG A 111 7.15 -1.72 0.19
N GLY A 112 7.35 -1.20 1.40
CA GLY A 112 6.32 -0.54 2.19
C GLY A 112 5.96 0.85 1.66
N ILE A 113 4.69 1.22 1.64
CA ILE A 113 4.31 2.60 1.31
C ILE A 113 3.34 3.12 2.35
N SER A 114 3.75 4.19 3.04
CA SER A 114 2.98 4.78 4.12
C SER A 114 1.54 5.12 3.73
N GLY A 115 0.59 4.71 4.57
CA GLY A 115 -0.84 4.98 4.40
C GLY A 115 -1.59 4.06 3.45
N GLN A 116 -0.89 3.18 2.71
CA GLN A 116 -1.55 2.33 1.72
C GLN A 116 -2.42 1.22 2.34
N THR A 117 -3.47 0.86 1.60
CA THR A 117 -4.39 -0.25 1.87
C THR A 117 -4.18 -1.41 0.90
N THR A 118 -4.84 -2.54 1.13
CA THR A 118 -4.75 -3.73 0.27
C THR A 118 -5.08 -3.51 -1.22
N PRO A 119 -6.07 -2.69 -1.67
CA PRO A 119 -6.28 -2.46 -3.10
C PRO A 119 -5.09 -1.79 -3.79
N GLN A 120 -4.41 -0.86 -3.11
CA GLN A 120 -3.21 -0.20 -3.65
C GLN A 120 -2.02 -1.15 -3.71
N MET A 121 -1.83 -1.97 -2.68
CA MET A 121 -0.80 -3.01 -2.67
C MET A 121 -1.02 -4.03 -3.79
N LEU A 122 -2.27 -4.46 -4.01
CA LEU A 122 -2.63 -5.36 -5.11
C LEU A 122 -2.30 -4.73 -6.48
N LEU A 123 -2.68 -3.46 -6.69
CA LEU A 123 -2.41 -2.73 -7.93
C LEU A 123 -0.91 -2.74 -8.26
N ARG A 124 -0.06 -2.41 -7.28
CA ARG A 124 1.39 -2.32 -7.50
C ARG A 124 2.13 -3.64 -7.36
N PHE A 125 1.46 -4.73 -6.98
CA PHE A 125 2.07 -6.03 -6.73
C PHE A 125 2.89 -6.55 -7.91
N ARG A 126 2.41 -6.32 -9.15
CA ARG A 126 3.16 -6.70 -10.35
C ARG A 126 4.50 -5.98 -10.47
N GLN A 127 4.53 -4.67 -10.24
CA GLN A 127 5.73 -3.86 -10.36
C GLN A 127 6.70 -4.12 -9.22
N ASP A 128 6.20 -4.13 -7.99
CA ASP A 128 7.03 -4.10 -6.80
C ASP A 128 7.35 -5.49 -6.23
N VAL A 129 6.67 -6.55 -6.71
CA VAL A 129 6.95 -7.93 -6.30
C VAL A 129 7.27 -8.80 -7.51
N ILE A 130 6.33 -8.99 -8.43
CA ILE A 130 6.46 -10.00 -9.50
C ILE A 130 7.65 -9.69 -10.41
N ALA A 131 7.78 -8.44 -10.86
CA ALA A 131 8.86 -8.02 -11.76
C ALA A 131 10.26 -8.17 -11.12
N LEU A 132 10.35 -8.16 -9.79
CA LEU A 132 11.60 -8.36 -9.06
C LEU A 132 11.99 -9.84 -8.93
N ARG A 133 11.08 -10.76 -9.29
CA ARG A 133 11.27 -12.22 -9.27
C ARG A 133 11.88 -12.75 -7.95
N PRO A 134 11.34 -12.38 -6.77
CA PRO A 134 11.90 -12.84 -5.51
C PRO A 134 11.63 -14.33 -5.26
N LYS A 135 12.40 -14.93 -4.36
CA LYS A 135 12.11 -16.30 -3.90
C LYS A 135 10.89 -16.36 -2.98
N ALA A 136 10.61 -15.28 -2.25
CA ALA A 136 9.43 -15.14 -1.42
C ALA A 136 8.94 -13.68 -1.35
N VAL A 137 7.68 -13.51 -0.97
CA VAL A 137 7.11 -12.22 -0.58
C VAL A 137 6.59 -12.31 0.86
N HIS A 138 6.94 -11.32 1.66
CA HIS A 138 6.37 -11.07 2.98
C HIS A 138 5.28 -10.00 2.84
N ILE A 139 4.05 -10.34 3.19
CA ILE A 139 2.89 -9.44 3.07
C ILE A 139 2.39 -9.10 4.47
N MET A 140 2.49 -7.82 4.85
CA MET A 140 1.89 -7.26 6.06
C MET A 140 0.94 -6.13 5.65
N ALA A 141 -0.36 -6.39 5.72
CA ALA A 141 -1.38 -5.49 5.17
C ALA A 141 -2.68 -5.60 5.97
N GLY A 142 -3.48 -4.52 5.95
CA GLY A 142 -4.82 -4.47 6.56
C GLY A 142 -4.99 -3.39 7.62
N THR A 143 -3.91 -2.84 8.19
CA THR A 143 -3.99 -1.76 9.21
C THR A 143 -4.80 -0.57 8.70
N ASN A 144 -4.45 -0.08 7.51
CA ASN A 144 -5.07 1.09 6.91
C ASN A 144 -6.45 0.79 6.28
N ASP A 145 -6.71 -0.47 5.93
CA ASP A 145 -8.04 -0.92 5.50
C ASP A 145 -9.03 -0.81 6.67
N ILE A 146 -8.63 -1.25 7.86
CA ILE A 146 -9.40 -1.11 9.11
C ILE A 146 -9.56 0.38 9.49
N ALA A 147 -8.52 1.20 9.25
CA ALA A 147 -8.60 2.64 9.45
C ALA A 147 -9.52 3.35 8.42
N GLY A 148 -9.72 2.76 7.25
CA GLY A 148 -10.57 3.31 6.17
C GLY A 148 -9.85 4.31 5.26
N ASN A 149 -8.52 4.24 5.12
CA ASN A 149 -7.73 5.23 4.40
C ASN A 149 -8.11 5.38 2.91
N THR A 150 -8.65 4.33 2.28
CA THR A 150 -9.15 4.36 0.89
C THR A 150 -10.67 4.24 0.80
N GLY A 151 -11.39 4.61 1.86
CA GLY A 151 -12.84 4.52 1.93
C GLY A 151 -13.33 3.19 2.50
N ALA A 152 -14.64 2.95 2.38
CA ALA A 152 -15.28 1.76 2.92
C ALA A 152 -14.98 0.52 2.06
N ALA A 153 -14.67 -0.60 2.73
CA ALA A 153 -14.53 -1.92 2.12
C ALA A 153 -15.18 -2.97 3.01
N THR A 154 -15.66 -4.07 2.42
CA THR A 154 -16.10 -5.23 3.20
C THR A 154 -14.88 -6.05 3.62
N VAL A 155 -15.02 -6.89 4.65
CA VAL A 155 -13.95 -7.81 5.05
C VAL A 155 -13.57 -8.73 3.90
N GLU A 156 -14.54 -9.20 3.11
CA GLU A 156 -14.34 -10.06 1.94
C GLU A 156 -13.54 -9.34 0.84
N THR A 157 -13.73 -8.02 0.69
CA THR A 157 -12.95 -7.23 -0.28
C THR A 157 -11.47 -7.19 0.14
N VAL A 158 -11.20 -6.92 1.41
CA VAL A 158 -9.82 -6.83 1.94
C VAL A 158 -9.15 -8.22 1.92
N GLN A 159 -9.88 -9.26 2.30
CA GLN A 159 -9.43 -10.65 2.22
C GLN A 159 -9.12 -11.04 0.76
N GLY A 160 -10.04 -10.77 -0.17
CA GLY A 160 -9.88 -11.06 -1.58
C GLY A 160 -8.67 -10.37 -2.22
N ASN A 161 -8.32 -9.15 -1.79
CA ASN A 161 -7.09 -8.50 -2.25
C ASN A 161 -5.83 -9.26 -1.82
N ILE A 162 -5.79 -9.76 -0.58
CA ILE A 162 -4.66 -10.55 -0.05
C ILE A 162 -4.60 -11.92 -0.73
N GLU A 163 -5.76 -12.57 -0.91
CA GLU A 163 -5.88 -13.83 -1.66
C GLU A 163 -5.32 -13.64 -3.08
N THR A 164 -5.76 -12.59 -3.79
CA THR A 164 -5.28 -12.29 -5.15
C THR A 164 -3.78 -12.05 -5.18
N MET A 165 -3.21 -11.32 -4.22
CA MET A 165 -1.74 -11.15 -4.13
C MET A 165 -1.02 -12.49 -3.91
N ALA A 166 -1.56 -13.37 -3.07
CA ALA A 166 -0.99 -14.69 -2.81
C ALA A 166 -1.11 -15.63 -4.03
N GLU A 167 -2.24 -15.61 -4.73
CA GLU A 167 -2.46 -16.35 -5.99
C GLU A 167 -1.49 -15.89 -7.08
N LEU A 168 -1.33 -14.58 -7.24
CA LEU A 168 -0.35 -14.00 -8.18
C LEU A 168 1.08 -14.41 -7.81
N ALA A 169 1.44 -14.38 -6.52
CA ALA A 169 2.75 -14.86 -6.07
C ALA A 169 2.95 -16.34 -6.44
N HIS A 170 1.96 -17.18 -6.15
CA HIS A 170 2.01 -18.61 -6.45
C HIS A 170 2.15 -18.88 -7.95
N ALA A 171 1.36 -18.20 -8.80
CA ALA A 171 1.42 -18.33 -10.25
C ALA A 171 2.78 -17.95 -10.84
N HIS A 172 3.55 -17.13 -10.13
CA HIS A 172 4.91 -16.72 -10.50
C HIS A 172 6.02 -17.47 -9.75
N GLY A 173 5.70 -18.55 -9.03
CA GLY A 173 6.68 -19.37 -8.31
C GLY A 173 7.28 -18.68 -7.07
N ILE A 174 6.62 -17.63 -6.56
CA ILE A 174 7.05 -16.85 -5.42
C ILE A 174 6.39 -17.43 -4.15
N LYS A 175 7.19 -17.83 -3.16
CA LYS A 175 6.66 -18.33 -1.89
C LYS A 175 6.01 -17.20 -1.08
N VAL A 176 4.94 -17.50 -0.35
CA VAL A 176 4.19 -16.49 0.43
C VAL A 176 4.48 -16.62 1.92
N ILE A 177 4.77 -15.48 2.55
CA ILE A 177 4.82 -15.28 4.00
C ILE A 177 3.74 -14.25 4.34
N LEU A 178 2.72 -14.67 5.10
CA LEU A 178 1.69 -13.78 5.61
C LEU A 178 2.04 -13.34 7.02
N ALA A 179 2.07 -12.03 7.25
CA ALA A 179 2.32 -11.45 8.56
C ALA A 179 1.03 -11.01 9.22
N SER A 180 0.95 -11.20 10.53
CA SER A 180 -0.15 -10.66 11.32
C SER A 180 -0.09 -9.13 11.35
N ILE A 181 -1.26 -8.50 11.28
CA ILE A 181 -1.44 -7.07 11.51
C ILE A 181 -1.02 -6.78 12.95
N PRO A 182 -0.08 -5.86 13.20
CA PRO A 182 0.32 -5.46 14.56
C PRO A 182 -0.88 -4.92 15.37
N PRO A 183 -0.81 -4.97 16.71
CA PRO A 183 -1.91 -4.53 17.55
C PRO A 183 -2.07 -3.01 17.48
N ALA A 184 -3.30 -2.54 17.58
CA ALA A 184 -3.62 -1.13 17.74
C ALA A 184 -4.89 -1.04 18.60
N ALA A 185 -4.84 -0.23 19.66
CA ALA A 185 -6.02 0.04 20.49
C ALA A 185 -6.90 1.13 19.86
N ALA A 186 -6.28 2.08 19.15
CA ALA A 186 -6.92 3.18 18.44
C ALA A 186 -6.03 3.63 17.28
N PHE A 187 -6.59 4.36 16.33
CA PHE A 187 -5.83 5.06 15.29
C PHE A 187 -5.87 6.56 15.57
N PRO A 188 -4.73 7.22 15.84
CA PRO A 188 -4.71 8.66 16.11
C PRO A 188 -5.31 9.51 14.98
N TRP A 189 -5.23 9.04 13.73
CA TRP A 189 -5.78 9.72 12.55
C TRP A 189 -7.21 9.30 12.18
N SER A 190 -7.79 8.31 12.88
CA SER A 190 -9.17 7.84 12.70
C SER A 190 -9.74 7.40 14.05
N PRO A 191 -9.92 8.36 14.99
CA PRO A 191 -10.20 8.07 16.40
C PRO A 191 -11.55 7.40 16.64
N GLU A 192 -12.47 7.47 15.69
CA GLU A 192 -13.78 6.81 15.73
C GLU A 192 -13.71 5.29 15.47
N LYS A 193 -12.55 4.77 15.04
CA LYS A 193 -12.35 3.34 14.82
C LYS A 193 -12.02 2.61 16.11
N HIS A 194 -12.50 1.37 16.21
CA HIS A 194 -12.17 0.45 17.31
C HIS A 194 -11.43 -0.77 16.73
N PRO A 195 -10.13 -0.65 16.43
CA PRO A 195 -9.43 -1.61 15.58
C PRO A 195 -9.15 -2.97 16.23
N ALA A 196 -8.91 -3.04 17.54
CA ALA A 196 -8.42 -4.26 18.19
C ALA A 196 -9.28 -5.53 17.90
N PRO A 197 -10.62 -5.52 18.01
CA PRO A 197 -11.43 -6.70 17.67
C PRO A 197 -11.34 -7.10 16.19
N GLN A 198 -11.26 -6.12 15.29
CA GLN A 198 -11.14 -6.36 13.84
C GLN A 198 -9.76 -6.93 13.50
N ILE A 199 -8.69 -6.37 14.07
CA ILE A 199 -7.31 -6.88 13.93
C ILE A 199 -7.24 -8.34 14.39
N LEU A 200 -7.80 -8.67 15.56
CA LEU A 200 -7.82 -10.04 16.07
C LEU A 200 -8.58 -11.00 15.15
N ALA A 201 -9.75 -10.58 14.64
CA ALA A 201 -10.53 -11.39 13.71
C ALA A 201 -9.79 -11.61 12.39
N PHE A 202 -9.19 -10.56 11.84
CA PHE A 202 -8.46 -10.61 10.59
C PHE A 202 -7.19 -11.45 10.70
N ASN A 203 -6.45 -11.35 11.81
CA ASN A 203 -5.27 -12.19 12.08
C ASN A 203 -5.64 -13.68 12.23
N ARG A 204 -6.79 -14.00 12.83
CA ARG A 204 -7.28 -15.39 12.85
C ARG A 204 -7.54 -15.91 11.44
N TRP A 205 -8.15 -15.10 10.58
CA TRP A 205 -8.35 -15.44 9.18
C TRP A 205 -7.01 -15.61 8.44
N LEU A 206 -6.07 -14.65 8.54
CA LEU A 206 -4.74 -14.74 7.92
C LEU A 206 -4.01 -16.03 8.29
N ARG A 207 -4.04 -16.39 9.58
CA ARG A 207 -3.44 -17.64 10.07
C ARG A 207 -4.12 -18.88 9.47
N GLY A 208 -5.46 -18.89 9.43
CA GLY A 208 -6.24 -19.98 8.83
C GLY A 208 -5.97 -20.13 7.33
N TYR A 209 -5.98 -19.01 6.61
CA TYR A 209 -5.70 -18.95 5.17
C TYR A 209 -4.28 -19.43 4.85
N ALA A 210 -3.27 -18.95 5.60
CA ALA A 210 -1.89 -19.42 5.49
C ALA A 210 -1.78 -20.93 5.71
N THR A 211 -2.46 -21.47 6.72
CA THR A 211 -2.46 -22.91 7.03
C THR A 211 -3.08 -23.72 5.89
N ALA A 212 -4.23 -23.28 5.37
CA ALA A 212 -4.95 -23.97 4.31
C ALA A 212 -4.15 -24.06 2.99
N HIS A 213 -3.29 -23.08 2.72
CA HIS A 213 -2.52 -22.98 1.47
C HIS A 213 -1.03 -23.32 1.63
N GLY A 214 -0.61 -23.76 2.83
CA GLY A 214 0.78 -24.10 3.11
C GLY A 214 1.73 -22.90 3.10
N TYR A 215 1.22 -21.68 3.31
CA TYR A 215 2.03 -20.48 3.45
C TYR A 215 2.65 -20.39 4.84
N THR A 216 3.76 -19.67 4.96
CA THR A 216 4.31 -19.36 6.28
C THR A 216 3.54 -18.20 6.89
N TYR A 217 3.10 -18.34 8.15
CA TYR A 217 2.52 -17.27 8.94
C TYR A 217 3.53 -16.77 9.97
N VAL A 218 3.72 -15.44 10.07
CA VAL A 218 4.53 -14.79 11.11
C VAL A 218 3.64 -13.94 12.02
N ASP A 219 3.72 -14.19 13.33
CA ASP A 219 2.81 -13.58 14.30
C ASP A 219 3.48 -12.44 15.08
N TYR A 220 3.50 -11.24 14.50
CA TYR A 220 3.96 -10.03 15.17
C TYR A 220 2.99 -9.57 16.27
N HIS A 221 1.69 -9.69 16.03
CA HIS A 221 0.64 -9.33 16.98
C HIS A 221 0.88 -9.93 18.36
N ALA A 222 1.10 -11.25 18.45
CA ALA A 222 1.35 -11.92 19.72
C ALA A 222 2.60 -11.40 20.46
N ALA A 223 3.63 -10.99 19.72
CA ALA A 223 4.86 -10.46 20.30
C ALA A 223 4.72 -9.02 20.80
N LEU A 224 3.84 -8.23 20.17
CA LEU A 224 3.71 -6.79 20.38
C LEU A 224 2.55 -6.38 21.30
N THR A 225 1.52 -7.22 21.46
CA THR A 225 0.24 -6.82 22.10
C THR A 225 0.28 -6.81 23.63
N THR A 226 -0.48 -5.90 24.24
CA THR A 226 -0.94 -6.00 25.63
C THR A 226 -2.20 -6.86 25.72
N ALA A 227 -2.71 -7.08 26.94
CA ALA A 227 -3.98 -7.78 27.16
C ALA A 227 -5.19 -7.00 26.61
N GLU A 228 -5.06 -5.67 26.52
CA GLU A 228 -6.08 -4.75 26.02
C GLU A 228 -6.09 -4.61 24.49
N GLY A 229 -5.18 -5.31 23.78
CA GLY A 229 -5.11 -5.30 22.31
C GLY A 229 -4.34 -4.14 21.69
N GLY A 230 -3.63 -3.34 22.51
CA GLY A 230 -2.74 -2.27 22.05
C GLY A 230 -1.27 -2.69 22.00
N MET A 231 -0.42 -1.81 21.47
CA MET A 231 1.04 -1.99 21.51
C MET A 231 1.56 -1.94 22.95
N LYS A 232 2.49 -2.83 23.30
CA LYS A 232 3.21 -2.76 24.59
C LYS A 232 3.91 -1.40 24.74
N PRO A 233 4.02 -0.87 25.97
CA PRO A 233 4.69 0.40 26.23
C PRO A 233 6.09 0.48 25.62
N GLY A 234 6.40 1.60 24.95
CA GLY A 234 7.69 1.85 24.31
C GLY A 234 7.91 1.13 22.98
N LEU A 235 7.03 0.21 22.56
CA LEU A 235 7.16 -0.49 21.28
C LEU A 235 6.53 0.25 20.11
N ALA A 236 5.68 1.25 20.34
CA ALA A 236 5.12 2.13 19.31
C ALA A 236 5.25 3.61 19.69
N SER A 237 5.46 4.47 18.69
CA SER A 237 5.57 5.92 18.88
C SER A 237 4.20 6.60 19.08
N ASP A 238 3.16 6.06 18.44
CA ASP A 238 1.81 6.63 18.43
C ASP A 238 0.70 5.59 18.75
N GLY A 239 1.12 4.43 19.26
CA GLY A 239 0.22 3.29 19.51
C GLY A 239 -0.01 2.38 18.31
N VAL A 240 0.54 2.69 17.14
CA VAL A 240 0.43 1.89 15.90
C VAL A 240 1.80 1.60 15.28
N HIS A 241 2.61 2.63 15.05
CA HIS A 241 3.88 2.52 14.33
C HIS A 241 5.02 2.09 15.26
N PRO A 242 5.74 0.99 14.97
CA PRO A 242 6.79 0.52 15.85
C PRO A 242 7.94 1.52 16.02
N THR A 243 8.46 1.63 17.24
CA THR A 243 9.75 2.28 17.51
C THR A 243 10.89 1.35 17.07
N PRO A 244 12.17 1.79 17.09
CA PRO A 244 13.31 0.87 16.92
C PRO A 244 13.26 -0.34 17.87
N ALA A 245 12.76 -0.17 19.10
CA ALA A 245 12.55 -1.27 20.03
C ALA A 245 11.44 -2.23 19.58
N GLY A 246 10.34 -1.71 19.02
CA GLY A 246 9.28 -2.54 18.43
C GLY A 246 9.78 -3.34 17.22
N TYR A 247 10.52 -2.71 16.32
CA TYR A 247 11.14 -3.42 15.19
C TYR A 247 12.18 -4.45 15.62
N ALA A 248 12.92 -4.20 16.70
CA ALA A 248 13.85 -5.19 17.26
C ALA A 248 13.14 -6.46 17.75
N VAL A 249 11.89 -6.36 18.22
CA VAL A 249 11.04 -7.52 18.55
C VAL A 249 10.58 -8.25 17.27
N MET A 250 10.22 -7.52 16.22
CA MET A 250 9.73 -8.08 14.96
C MET A 250 10.84 -8.77 14.15
N ARG A 251 12.06 -8.22 14.12
CA ARG A 251 13.19 -8.68 13.31
C ARG A 251 13.47 -10.19 13.42
N PRO A 252 13.68 -10.79 14.61
CA PRO A 252 13.98 -12.21 14.69
C PRO A 252 12.83 -13.09 14.16
N LEU A 253 11.57 -12.66 14.32
CA LEU A 253 10.40 -13.37 13.81
C LEU A 253 10.33 -13.32 12.28
N ALA A 254 10.59 -12.14 11.68
CA ALA A 254 10.74 -11.99 10.23
C ALA A 254 11.81 -12.94 9.67
N LEU A 255 13.01 -12.92 10.26
CA LEU A 255 14.13 -13.73 9.78
C LEU A 255 13.87 -15.23 9.93
N ALA A 256 13.23 -15.66 11.03
CA ALA A 256 12.82 -17.05 11.22
C ALA A 256 11.78 -17.49 10.17
N ALA A 257 10.79 -16.66 9.86
CA ALA A 257 9.80 -16.93 8.83
C ALA A 257 10.43 -17.03 7.43
N VAL A 258 11.37 -16.13 7.11
CA VAL A 258 12.15 -16.17 5.86
C VAL A 258 12.98 -17.45 5.78
N ALA A 259 13.71 -17.80 6.84
CA ALA A 259 14.52 -19.00 6.89
C ALA A 259 13.69 -20.28 6.72
N LYS A 260 12.55 -20.38 7.43
CA LYS A 260 11.60 -21.50 7.28
C LYS A 260 11.11 -21.63 5.84
N THR A 261 10.68 -20.52 5.25
CA THR A 261 10.10 -20.49 3.89
C THR A 261 11.11 -20.87 2.82
N LEU A 262 12.33 -20.35 2.92
CA LEU A 262 13.37 -20.59 1.93
C LEU A 262 14.16 -21.90 2.17
N GLY A 263 14.24 -22.36 3.42
CA GLY A 263 15.00 -23.56 3.82
C GLY A 263 14.24 -24.89 3.72
N GLY A 264 12.90 -24.87 3.61
CA GLY A 264 12.06 -26.08 3.52
C GLY A 264 12.12 -26.87 2.20
N GLY A 265 13.24 -26.80 1.48
CA GLY A 265 13.49 -27.59 0.27
C GLY A 265 14.67 -28.53 0.48
N ARG A 266 14.42 -29.69 1.08
CA ARG A 266 15.22 -30.91 0.95
C ARG A 266 14.28 -32.09 0.91
#